data_AF-A0A0Q6FU58-F1
#
_entry.id   AF-A0A0Q6FU58-F1
#
_cell.length_a   1.000
_cell.length_b   1.000
_cell.length_c   1.000
_cell.angle_alpha   90.00
_cell.angle_beta   90.00
_cell.angle_gamma   90.00
#
_symmetry.space_group_name_H-M   'P 1'
#
loop_
_entity.id
_entity.type
_entity.pdbx_description
1 polymer ?
#
loop_
_entity_poly.entity_id
_entity_poly.type
_entity_poly.pdbx_seq_one_letter_code
_entity_poly.pdbx_strand_id
1 'polypeptide(L)'
;MPSDAHLDDLPLAVRAVASVRTSRWRGRQLRMCRYDALHHDGHVETDVRLTVMYRRSPADFETVSRTVHHSCPEVGTGAWVDAAGRVVDGPGPLDHPGWPRNGRRVPWPMPEARPDPRRAARWRAALGGAALVVGIVLLVGTAGDGPVGALGALSALLGAAALATLLRDGTRRR
;
A
#
# COMPACT_ATOMS: atom_id res chain seq x y z
N MET A 1 26.34 22.31 -4.40
CA MET A 1 27.10 21.07 -4.62
C MET A 1 26.28 19.93 -4.03
N PRO A 2 25.53 19.17 -4.84
CA PRO A 2 24.95 17.93 -4.34
C PRO A 2 26.12 16.98 -4.06
N SER A 3 26.28 16.58 -2.81
CA SER A 3 27.20 15.51 -2.44
C SER A 3 26.84 14.29 -3.28
N ASP A 4 27.82 13.79 -4.03
CA ASP A 4 27.79 12.46 -4.62
C ASP A 4 27.77 11.47 -3.45
N ALA A 5 26.60 11.30 -2.84
CA ALA A 5 26.32 10.22 -1.91
C ALA A 5 26.70 8.95 -2.65
N HIS A 6 27.79 8.32 -2.21
CA HIS A 6 28.33 7.14 -2.85
C HIS A 6 27.18 6.12 -2.88
N LEU A 7 26.97 5.43 -4.00
CA LEU A 7 25.92 4.40 -4.06
C LEU A 7 26.12 3.33 -2.96
N ASP A 8 27.34 3.27 -2.42
CA ASP A 8 27.80 2.42 -1.33
C ASP A 8 27.38 2.90 0.06
N ASP A 9 26.94 4.16 0.23
CA ASP A 9 26.42 4.69 1.50
C ASP A 9 24.96 4.26 1.76
N LEU A 10 24.31 3.65 0.76
CA LEU A 10 22.95 3.16 0.89
C LEU A 10 22.96 1.70 1.36
N PRO A 11 22.08 1.35 2.31
CA PRO A 11 22.00 -0.02 2.76
C PRO A 11 21.56 -0.95 1.63
N LEU A 12 22.15 -2.14 1.63
CA LEU A 12 21.83 -3.24 0.72
C LEU A 12 20.45 -3.83 1.03
N ALA A 13 20.14 -4.01 2.32
CA ALA A 13 18.90 -4.60 2.79
C ALA A 13 18.45 -4.02 4.13
N VAL A 14 17.17 -4.17 4.45
CA VAL A 14 16.60 -3.80 5.75
C VAL A 14 15.74 -4.92 6.29
N ARG A 15 15.66 -5.05 7.61
CA ARG A 15 14.71 -5.95 8.27
C ARG A 15 13.97 -5.25 9.38
N ALA A 16 12.79 -5.75 9.73
CA ALA A 16 12.09 -5.32 10.93
C ALA A 16 12.30 -6.31 12.07
N VAL A 17 12.48 -5.77 13.28
CA VAL A 17 12.51 -6.55 14.52
C VAL A 17 11.34 -6.11 15.38
N ALA A 18 10.42 -7.04 15.65
CA ALA A 18 9.21 -6.80 16.38
C ALA A 18 9.35 -7.15 17.86
N SER A 19 8.76 -6.32 18.70
CA SER A 19 8.57 -6.55 20.13
C SER A 19 7.14 -6.18 20.53
N VAL A 20 6.63 -6.77 21.60
CA VAL A 20 5.33 -6.43 22.16
C VAL A 20 5.51 -5.49 23.34
N ARG A 21 4.75 -4.39 23.34
CA ARG A 21 4.73 -3.42 24.42
C ARG A 21 3.30 -3.20 24.90
N THR A 22 3.11 -3.20 26.22
CA THR A 22 1.83 -2.85 26.82
C THR A 22 1.62 -1.34 26.75
N SER A 23 0.47 -0.91 26.23
CA SER A 23 0.04 0.49 26.24
C SER A 23 -0.23 0.95 27.68
N ARG A 24 0.39 2.06 28.10
CA ARG A 24 0.21 2.63 29.45
C ARG A 24 -1.23 3.02 29.77
N TRP A 25 -2.03 3.38 28.76
CA TRP A 25 -3.38 3.95 28.95
C TRP A 25 -4.52 2.95 28.85
N ARG A 26 -4.34 1.83 28.14
CA ARG A 26 -5.43 0.87 27.89
C ARG A 26 -5.04 -0.59 28.14
N GLY A 27 -3.84 -0.85 28.66
CA GLY A 27 -3.33 -2.21 28.87
C GLY A 27 -3.19 -3.05 27.58
N ARG A 28 -3.49 -2.48 26.41
CA ARG A 28 -3.48 -3.18 25.13
C ARG A 28 -2.05 -3.48 24.70
N GLN A 29 -1.78 -4.71 24.31
CA GLN A 29 -0.52 -5.10 23.67
C GLN A 29 -0.40 -4.44 22.29
N LEU A 30 0.73 -3.77 22.08
CA LEU A 30 1.07 -3.05 20.86
C LEU A 30 2.36 -3.65 20.29
N ARG A 31 2.32 -4.05 19.03
CA ARG A 31 3.52 -4.43 18.29
C ARG A 31 4.34 -3.19 17.93
N MET A 32 5.60 -3.21 18.33
CA MET A 32 6.60 -2.17 18.09
C MET A 32 7.68 -2.76 17.19
N CYS A 33 7.88 -2.19 16.01
CA CYS A 33 8.93 -2.59 15.09
C CYS A 33 10.08 -1.58 15.14
N ARG A 34 11.30 -2.08 15.31
CA ARG A 34 12.54 -1.36 14.96
C ARG A 34 13.06 -1.90 13.63
N TYR A 35 14.00 -1.20 13.02
CA TYR A 35 14.61 -1.65 11.77
C TYR A 35 16.12 -1.73 11.92
N ASP A 36 16.69 -2.73 11.27
CA ASP A 36 18.13 -2.83 11.06
C ASP A 36 18.40 -2.67 9.57
N ALA A 37 19.52 -2.06 9.23
CA ALA A 37 20.04 -1.91 7.88
C ALA A 37 21.32 -2.73 7.73
N LEU A 38 21.41 -3.52 6.67
CA LEU A 38 22.59 -4.24 6.24
C LEU A 38 23.26 -3.42 5.15
N HIS A 39 24.54 -3.11 5.33
CA HIS A 39 25.33 -2.35 4.39
C HIS A 39 26.22 -3.26 3.53
N HIS A 40 26.81 -2.71 2.46
CA HIS A 40 27.56 -3.46 1.46
C HIS A 40 28.84 -4.13 1.98
N ASP A 41 29.44 -3.56 3.04
CA ASP A 41 30.59 -4.11 3.77
C ASP A 41 30.20 -5.21 4.79
N GLY A 42 28.91 -5.55 4.87
CA GLY A 42 28.37 -6.53 5.80
C GLY A 42 28.09 -6.00 7.20
N HIS A 43 28.33 -4.71 7.48
CA HIS A 43 27.96 -4.15 8.77
C HIS A 43 26.44 -4.01 8.90
N VAL A 44 25.95 -4.25 10.12
CA VAL A 44 24.53 -4.07 10.45
C VAL A 44 24.37 -2.87 11.36
N GLU A 45 23.70 -1.85 10.85
CA GLU A 45 23.28 -0.68 11.61
C GLU A 45 21.89 -0.95 12.21
N THR A 46 21.72 -0.69 13.50
CA THR A 46 20.47 -1.02 14.23
C THR A 46 19.69 0.24 14.62
N ASP A 47 18.38 0.11 14.82
CA ASP A 47 17.46 1.20 15.19
C ASP A 47 17.40 2.34 14.15
N VAL A 48 17.57 1.98 12.88
CA VAL A 48 17.49 2.92 11.75
C VAL A 48 16.05 3.25 11.39
N ARG A 49 15.84 4.37 10.69
CA ARG A 49 14.54 4.68 10.09
C ARG A 49 14.40 3.90 8.79
N LEU A 50 13.27 3.23 8.57
CA LEU A 50 13.02 2.52 7.31
C LEU A 50 13.23 3.37 6.03
N THR A 51 13.11 4.70 6.14
CA THR A 51 13.40 5.65 5.06
C THR A 51 14.87 5.65 4.60
N VAL A 52 15.79 5.00 5.30
CA VAL A 52 17.20 4.89 4.86
C VAL A 52 17.36 4.17 3.52
N MET A 53 16.41 3.29 3.17
CA MET A 53 16.37 2.59 1.88
C MET A 53 15.84 3.44 0.72
N TYR A 54 15.42 4.68 0.98
CA TYR A 54 14.67 5.46 0.00
C TYR A 54 15.56 6.10 -1.08
N ARG A 55 15.49 5.56 -2.31
CA ARG A 55 16.15 6.10 -3.51
C ARG A 55 15.22 6.98 -4.37
N ARG A 56 14.53 7.95 -3.75
CA ARG A 56 13.77 9.04 -4.43
C ARG A 56 12.35 8.74 -4.95
N SER A 57 11.90 7.47 -5.09
CA SER A 57 10.53 7.14 -5.54
C SER A 57 9.62 6.61 -4.42
N PRO A 58 8.45 7.23 -4.16
CA PRO A 58 7.50 6.79 -3.12
C PRO A 58 7.00 5.34 -3.28
N ALA A 59 6.93 4.84 -4.52
CA ALA A 59 6.44 3.49 -4.82
C ALA A 59 7.37 2.39 -4.28
N ASP A 60 8.68 2.65 -4.32
CA ASP A 60 9.68 1.69 -3.83
C ASP A 60 9.64 1.62 -2.31
N PHE A 61 9.46 2.77 -1.64
CA PHE A 61 9.28 2.81 -0.19
C PHE A 61 8.08 2.00 0.27
N GLU A 62 6.93 2.16 -0.40
CA GLU A 62 5.71 1.45 -0.02
C GLU A 62 5.89 -0.06 -0.20
N THR A 63 6.51 -0.48 -1.29
CA THR A 63 6.81 -1.89 -1.57
C THR A 63 7.73 -2.48 -0.51
N VAL A 64 8.87 -1.84 -0.24
CA VAL A 64 9.83 -2.28 0.78
C VAL A 64 9.16 -2.32 2.17
N SER A 65 8.47 -1.25 2.55
CA SER A 65 7.77 -1.16 3.84
C SER A 65 6.76 -2.28 4.03
N ARG A 66 5.99 -2.59 2.98
CA ARG A 66 5.02 -3.67 3.00
C ARG A 66 5.69 -5.03 3.15
N THR A 67 6.69 -5.34 2.34
CA THR A 67 7.42 -6.62 2.42
C THR A 67 8.08 -6.78 3.78
N VAL A 68 8.81 -5.76 4.27
CA VAL A 68 9.51 -5.78 5.57
C VAL A 68 8.55 -6.12 6.72
N HIS A 69 7.38 -5.52 6.74
CA HIS A 69 6.40 -5.75 7.80
C HIS A 69 5.63 -7.06 7.66
N HIS A 70 5.39 -7.51 6.43
CA HIS A 70 4.74 -8.78 6.15
C HIS A 70 5.64 -9.97 6.53
N SER A 71 6.94 -9.88 6.21
CA SER A 71 7.95 -10.89 6.54
C SER A 71 8.43 -10.83 8.00
N CYS A 72 7.94 -9.87 8.79
CA CYS A 72 8.31 -9.74 10.19
C CYS A 72 7.27 -10.46 11.07
N PRO A 73 7.70 -11.35 12.00
CA PRO A 73 6.80 -12.06 12.90
C PRO A 73 6.17 -11.13 13.95
N GLU A 74 5.20 -11.62 14.71
CA GLU A 74 4.57 -10.85 15.80
C GLU A 74 5.59 -10.39 16.84
N VAL A 75 6.50 -11.28 17.22
CA VAL A 75 7.65 -11.04 18.10
C VAL A 75 8.87 -11.67 17.46
N GLY A 76 9.99 -10.95 17.45
CA GLY A 76 11.28 -11.44 16.93
C GLY A 76 11.73 -10.75 15.66
N THR A 77 12.72 -11.35 15.00
CA THR A 77 13.41 -10.77 13.85
C THR A 77 12.78 -11.25 12.54
N GLY A 78 12.45 -10.30 11.66
CA GLY A 78 11.96 -10.57 10.31
C GLY A 78 13.10 -10.82 9.31
N ALA A 79 12.72 -11.20 8.09
CA ALA A 79 13.67 -11.40 7.01
C ALA A 79 14.28 -10.07 6.51
N TRP A 80 15.46 -10.17 5.88
CA TRP A 80 16.08 -9.05 5.17
C TRP A 80 15.37 -8.79 3.85
N VAL A 81 15.17 -7.52 3.53
CA VAL A 81 14.47 -7.06 2.33
C VAL A 81 15.31 -6.03 1.61
N ASP A 82 15.60 -6.26 0.33
CA ASP A 82 16.37 -5.34 -0.51
C ASP A 82 15.55 -4.11 -0.96
N ALA A 83 16.20 -3.18 -1.65
CA ALA A 83 15.54 -1.98 -2.17
C ALA A 83 14.46 -2.26 -3.23
N ALA A 84 14.46 -3.44 -3.85
CA ALA A 84 13.43 -3.90 -4.78
C ALA A 84 12.24 -4.58 -4.07
N GLY A 85 12.27 -4.67 -2.74
CA GLY A 85 11.23 -5.31 -1.93
C GLY A 85 11.28 -6.83 -1.96
N ARG A 86 12.43 -7.43 -2.31
CA ARG A 86 12.65 -8.88 -2.33
C ARG A 86 13.28 -9.34 -1.04
N VAL A 87 12.90 -10.53 -0.58
CA VAL A 87 13.56 -11.15 0.57
C VAL A 87 14.94 -11.65 0.14
N VAL A 88 15.97 -11.30 0.91
CA VAL A 88 17.36 -11.69 0.66
C VAL A 88 17.95 -12.38 1.89
N ASP A 89 19.01 -13.15 1.67
CA ASP A 89 19.79 -13.71 2.76
C ASP A 89 20.60 -12.61 3.46
N GLY A 90 20.82 -12.79 4.75
CA GLY A 90 21.65 -11.89 5.54
C GLY A 90 21.93 -12.44 6.92
N PRO A 91 22.62 -11.67 7.78
CA PRO A 91 22.99 -12.11 9.11
C PRO A 91 21.76 -12.56 9.92
N GLY A 92 21.96 -13.57 10.76
CA GLY A 92 20.92 -14.09 11.65
C GLY A 92 20.40 -13.06 12.67
N PRO A 93 19.52 -13.48 13.59
CA PRO A 93 19.06 -12.62 14.67
C PRO A 93 20.26 -12.04 15.43
N LEU A 94 20.30 -10.72 15.59
CA LEU A 94 21.31 -10.06 16.41
C LEU A 94 20.77 -9.94 17.83
N ASP A 95 21.63 -10.15 18.81
CA ASP A 95 21.33 -9.75 20.18
C ASP A 95 21.30 -8.23 20.22
N HIS A 96 20.18 -7.68 20.67
CA HIS A 96 20.02 -6.24 20.78
C HIS A 96 20.10 -5.85 22.26
N PRO A 97 21.25 -5.34 22.72
CA PRO A 97 21.36 -4.83 24.08
C PRO A 97 20.59 -3.51 24.18
N GLY A 98 19.40 -3.56 24.78
CA GLY A 98 18.69 -2.37 25.23
C GLY A 98 17.26 -2.17 24.72
N TRP A 99 16.59 -1.22 25.38
CA TRP A 99 15.23 -0.82 25.08
C TRP A 99 15.21 0.07 23.83
N PRO A 100 14.36 -0.21 22.83
CA PRO A 100 14.33 0.56 21.59
C PRO A 100 13.92 2.01 21.86
N ARG A 101 14.74 2.97 21.40
CA ARG A 101 14.41 4.40 21.45
C ARG A 101 13.42 4.78 20.33
N ASN A 102 13.53 4.15 19.15
CA ASN A 102 12.81 4.58 17.94
C ASN A 102 11.79 3.56 17.39
N GLY A 103 11.32 2.61 18.21
CA GLY A 103 10.32 1.64 17.77
C GLY A 103 9.04 2.29 17.24
N ARG A 104 8.62 1.95 16.02
CA ARG A 104 7.36 2.42 15.43
C ARG A 104 6.23 1.45 15.79
N ARG A 105 5.08 2.00 16.17
CA ARG A 105 3.85 1.19 16.33
C ARG A 105 3.39 0.73 14.96
N VAL A 106 3.33 -0.59 14.76
CA VAL A 106 2.88 -1.20 13.50
C VAL A 106 1.67 -2.09 13.80
N PRO A 107 0.54 -1.92 13.10
CA PRO A 107 -0.60 -2.82 13.24
C PRO A 107 -0.21 -4.29 12.99
N TRP A 108 -0.76 -5.20 13.79
CA TRP A 108 -0.63 -6.64 13.60
C TRP A 108 -1.99 -7.34 13.78
N PRO A 109 -2.35 -8.30 12.93
CA PRO A 109 -1.72 -8.60 11.63
C PRO A 109 -1.74 -7.37 10.71
N MET A 110 -0.78 -7.27 9.80
CA MET A 110 -0.77 -6.18 8.84
C MET A 110 -2.09 -6.24 8.05
N PRO A 111 -2.89 -5.15 7.99
CA PRO A 111 -4.10 -5.18 7.18
C PRO A 111 -3.69 -5.54 5.77
N GLU A 112 -4.12 -6.70 5.28
CA GLU A 112 -3.99 -6.99 3.87
C GLU A 112 -4.68 -5.84 3.14
N ALA A 113 -3.92 -5.09 2.33
CA ALA A 113 -4.49 -4.13 1.41
C ALA A 113 -5.21 -4.91 0.30
N ARG A 114 -6.21 -5.70 0.68
CA ARG A 114 -7.09 -6.37 -0.24
C ARG A 114 -7.87 -5.24 -0.91
N PRO A 115 -7.73 -5.04 -2.23
CA PRO A 115 -8.57 -4.09 -2.94
C PRO A 115 -10.01 -4.53 -2.69
N ASP A 116 -10.78 -3.76 -1.93
CA ASP A 116 -12.15 -4.15 -1.62
C ASP A 116 -12.92 -4.18 -2.95
N PRO A 117 -13.28 -5.37 -3.47
CA PRO A 117 -13.94 -5.47 -4.77
C PRO A 117 -15.28 -4.76 -4.76
N ARG A 118 -15.90 -4.59 -3.58
CA ARG A 118 -17.15 -3.84 -3.41
C ARG A 118 -16.92 -2.34 -3.58
N ARG A 119 -15.77 -1.81 -3.15
CA ARG A 119 -15.41 -0.40 -3.35
C ARG A 119 -15.18 -0.10 -4.84
N ALA A 120 -14.48 -0.98 -5.55
CA ALA A 120 -14.32 -0.87 -7.00
C ALA A 120 -15.67 -0.96 -7.74
N ALA A 121 -16.55 -1.88 -7.33
CA ALA A 121 -17.89 -2.01 -7.90
C ALA A 121 -18.74 -0.75 -7.64
N ARG A 122 -18.70 -0.17 -6.42
CA ARG A 122 -19.40 1.08 -6.09
C ARG A 122 -18.93 2.25 -6.95
N TRP A 123 -17.61 2.38 -7.15
CA TRP A 123 -17.07 3.45 -8.01
C TRP A 123 -17.52 3.30 -9.46
N ARG A 124 -17.51 2.08 -10.00
CA ARG A 124 -18.02 1.80 -11.35
C ARG A 124 -19.52 2.11 -11.46
N ALA A 125 -20.31 1.75 -10.45
CA ALA A 125 -21.74 2.08 -10.40
C ALA A 125 -21.97 3.60 -10.37
N ALA A 126 -21.20 4.34 -9.55
CA ALA A 126 -21.30 5.79 -9.47
C ALA A 126 -20.94 6.48 -10.79
N LEU A 127 -19.85 6.05 -11.45
CA LEU A 127 -19.47 6.55 -12.77
C LEU A 127 -20.52 6.24 -13.83
N GLY A 128 -21.04 5.01 -13.86
CA GLY A 128 -22.10 4.60 -14.80
C GLY A 128 -23.39 5.39 -14.60
N GLY A 129 -23.80 5.61 -13.34
CA GLY A 129 -24.95 6.45 -12.99
C GLY A 129 -24.76 7.90 -13.40
N ALA A 130 -23.59 8.49 -13.14
CA ALA A 130 -23.28 9.86 -13.57
C ALA A 130 -23.32 10.02 -15.09
N ALA A 131 -22.72 9.09 -15.84
CA ALA A 131 -22.74 9.09 -17.31
C ALA A 131 -24.16 8.96 -17.88
N LEU A 132 -25.01 8.16 -17.24
CA LEU A 132 -26.42 8.02 -17.61
C LEU A 132 -27.19 9.33 -17.40
N VAL A 133 -27.03 9.96 -16.22
CA VAL A 133 -27.69 11.24 -15.91
C VAL A 133 -27.27 12.33 -16.90
N VAL A 134 -25.96 12.45 -17.17
CA VAL A 134 -25.43 13.40 -18.16
C VAL A 134 -26.01 13.12 -19.55
N GLY A 135 -26.06 11.85 -19.97
CA GLY A 135 -26.65 11.46 -21.26
C GLY A 135 -28.13 11.86 -21.38
N ILE A 136 -28.94 11.62 -20.34
CA ILE A 136 -30.35 12.00 -20.30
C ILE A 136 -30.52 13.52 -20.36
N VAL A 137 -29.73 14.28 -19.59
CA VAL A 137 -29.79 15.75 -19.59
C VAL A 137 -29.44 16.31 -20.97
N LEU A 138 -28.43 15.77 -21.64
CA LEU A 138 -28.07 16.19 -23.00
C LEU A 138 -29.16 15.86 -24.02
N LEU A 139 -29.79 14.68 -23.92
CA LEU A 139 -30.90 14.29 -24.80
C LEU A 139 -32.12 15.19 -24.64
N VAL A 140 -32.53 15.47 -23.40
CA VAL A 140 -33.69 16.32 -23.10
C VAL A 140 -33.39 17.78 -23.46
N GLY A 141 -32.18 18.27 -23.15
CA GLY A 141 -31.79 19.66 -23.39
C GLY A 141 -31.57 20.03 -24.86
N THR A 142 -31.30 19.05 -25.72
CA THR A 142 -31.08 19.27 -27.17
C THR A 142 -32.30 18.92 -28.02
N ALA A 143 -33.41 18.49 -27.40
CA ALA A 143 -34.57 17.91 -28.08
C ALA A 143 -34.22 16.72 -29.00
N GLY A 144 -33.04 16.12 -28.86
CA GLY A 144 -32.56 15.03 -29.71
C GLY A 144 -31.94 15.46 -31.05
N ASP A 145 -31.85 16.75 -31.34
CA ASP A 145 -31.33 17.22 -32.63
C ASP A 145 -29.83 17.55 -32.59
N GLY A 146 -29.12 17.01 -33.59
CA GLY A 146 -27.71 17.32 -33.84
C GLY A 146 -26.68 16.42 -33.12
N PRO A 147 -25.39 16.68 -33.34
CA PRO A 147 -24.28 15.83 -32.86
C PRO A 147 -24.20 15.71 -31.34
N VAL A 148 -24.74 16.70 -30.61
CA VAL A 148 -24.79 16.69 -29.14
C VAL A 148 -25.85 15.69 -28.63
N GLY A 149 -26.98 15.54 -29.32
CA GLY A 149 -27.98 14.51 -29.02
C GLY A 149 -27.45 13.09 -29.23
N ALA A 150 -26.66 12.87 -30.29
CA ALA A 150 -25.99 11.59 -30.54
C ALA A 150 -24.97 11.22 -29.46
N LEU A 151 -24.19 12.19 -28.98
CA LEU A 151 -23.29 12.00 -27.83
C LEU A 151 -24.05 11.69 -26.54
N GLY A 152 -25.20 12.33 -26.32
CA GLY A 152 -26.11 12.03 -25.22
C GLY A 152 -26.62 10.59 -25.25
N ALA A 153 -27.05 10.11 -26.42
CA ALA A 153 -27.49 8.73 -26.61
C ALA A 153 -26.37 7.71 -26.38
N LEU A 154 -25.16 7.96 -26.90
CA LEU A 154 -24.00 7.09 -26.69
C LEU A 154 -23.60 7.03 -25.20
N SER A 155 -23.60 8.16 -24.51
CA SER A 155 -23.31 8.22 -23.07
C SER A 155 -24.36 7.45 -22.25
N ALA A 156 -25.65 7.60 -22.58
CA ALA A 156 -26.72 6.89 -21.90
C ALA A 156 -26.66 5.37 -22.12
N LEU A 157 -26.36 4.92 -23.35
CA LEU A 157 -26.20 3.50 -23.68
C LEU A 157 -25.00 2.88 -22.94
N LEU A 158 -23.85 3.57 -22.92
CA LEU A 158 -22.65 3.11 -22.21
C LEU A 158 -22.88 3.05 -20.69
N GLY A 159 -23.54 4.07 -20.12
CA GLY A 159 -23.92 4.08 -18.70
C GLY A 159 -24.87 2.94 -18.33
N ALA A 160 -25.90 2.70 -19.14
CA ALA A 160 -26.85 1.61 -18.95
C ALA A 160 -26.19 0.22 -19.07
N ALA A 161 -25.32 0.02 -20.07
CA ALA A 161 -24.58 -1.23 -20.25
C ALA A 161 -23.64 -1.53 -19.07
N ALA A 162 -22.95 -0.51 -18.54
CA ALA A 162 -22.09 -0.66 -17.36
C ALA A 162 -22.88 -0.99 -16.09
N LEU A 163 -24.09 -0.45 -15.93
CA LEU A 163 -24.99 -0.78 -14.82
C LEU A 163 -25.56 -2.21 -14.94
N ALA A 164 -25.91 -2.63 -16.16
CA ALA A 164 -26.45 -3.96 -16.42
C ALA A 164 -25.45 -5.08 -16.13
N THR A 165 -24.16 -4.89 -16.45
CA THR A 165 -23.11 -5.87 -16.14
C THR A 165 -22.91 -6.01 -14.62
N LEU A 166 -22.96 -4.91 -13.87
CA LEU A 166 -22.86 -4.93 -12.41
C LEU A 166 -24.04 -5.67 -11.73
N LEU A 167 -25.26 -5.48 -12.21
CA LEU A 167 -26.45 -6.17 -11.69
C LEU A 167 -26.41 -7.69 -11.96
N ARG A 168 -25.89 -8.08 -13.13
CA ARG A 168 -25.74 -9.48 -13.54
C ARG A 168 -24.68 -10.22 -12.71
N ASP A 169 -23.63 -9.53 -12.30
CA ASP A 169 -22.59 -10.09 -11.44
C ASP A 169 -23.02 -10.19 -9.96
N GLY A 170 -23.91 -9.30 -9.51
CA GLY A 170 -24.45 -9.32 -8.15
C GLY A 170 -25.44 -10.46 -7.90
N THR A 171 -26.18 -10.88 -8.93
CA THR A 171 -27.17 -11.97 -8.84
C THR A 171 -26.56 -13.37 -8.86
N ARG A 172 -25.38 -13.55 -9.46
CA ARG A 172 -24.65 -14.84 -9.48
C ARG A 172 -23.86 -15.16 -8.20
N ARG A 173 -23.73 -14.21 -7.28
CA ARG A 173 -22.95 -14.34 -6.03
C ARG A 173 -23.81 -14.55 -4.79
N ARG A 174 -25.13 -14.68 -4.94
CA ARG A 174 -26.06 -15.12 -3.90
C ARG A 174 -26.39 -16.59 -4.11
#